data_AF-A0A0V0ZRQ7-F1
#
_entry.id   AF-A0A0V0ZRQ7-F1
#
_cell.length_a   1.000
_cell.length_b   1.000
_cell.length_c   1.000
_cell.angle_alpha   90.00
_cell.angle_beta   90.00
_cell.angle_gamma   90.00
#
_symmetry.space_group_name_H-M   'P 1'
#
loop_
_entity.id
_entity.type
_entity.pdbx_description
1 polymer ?
#
loop_
_entity_poly.entity_id
_entity_poly.type
_entity_poly.pdbx_seq_one_letter_code
_entity_poly.pdbx_strand_id
1 'polypeptide(L)'
;MELKYTGHKGYELCLLIIEEYFGKNAAALAKILMKMPCATDLNELVQLVNLPPIEVRRLLRIFIRFDIVTFTLEEKSRIVYNIHSPAIIKLLWYAEYMRMVFLLFGNIAEALAFELLTSEDDSSGCLNQYRASNSGKQSRMKKVIYWSVNFNFIENCLRQKLILDFITDRYDKTAAEVFCFIMDVNEIDPCRSKRSNLISHSEILKKYPGSSTVKAELSHYFDVFANDSVKLISVNNTVGSRTYTIEYASIFEHLCFIAITQLIRQRTDPKAAQLFRLIHAENVVAQSELEHKALMSPNDVARFSYILTKDSFVELIDLPGADANSSCISFLTVDRMQAARRALDETLRAIANCIHRRNAEITTQKELLHREEKCHTVCEMIRNDEKLDGKEKERQIAETKVSYVTDAEKQSLEKLSISVKKLYALQELLMHSLLLFETSLQYFQIDERNV
;
A
#
# COMPACT_ATOMS: atom_id res chain seq x y z
N MET A 1 -13.73 -7.91 6.20
CA MET A 1 -14.25 -8.00 4.82
C MET A 1 -13.13 -7.52 3.93
N GLU A 2 -12.69 -8.36 3.00
CA GLU A 2 -11.60 -8.02 2.09
C GLU A 2 -12.07 -7.05 1.01
N LEU A 3 -11.29 -6.00 0.76
CA LEU A 3 -11.48 -5.12 -0.39
C LEU A 3 -11.35 -5.96 -1.65
N LYS A 4 -12.47 -6.28 -2.28
CA LYS A 4 -12.44 -6.97 -3.56
C LYS A 4 -12.03 -5.95 -4.62
N TYR A 5 -10.79 -6.03 -5.10
CA TYR A 5 -10.31 -5.28 -6.27
C TYR A 5 -10.90 -5.87 -7.57
N THR A 6 -12.23 -5.98 -7.63
CA THR A 6 -12.99 -6.58 -8.74
C THR A 6 -13.24 -5.61 -9.89
N GLY A 7 -12.85 -4.34 -9.74
CA GLY A 7 -12.82 -3.40 -10.85
C GLY A 7 -11.87 -3.87 -11.95
N HIS A 8 -12.17 -3.53 -13.21
CA HIS A 8 -11.35 -3.90 -14.37
C HIS A 8 -9.86 -3.58 -14.18
N LYS A 9 -9.56 -2.45 -13.52
CA LYS A 9 -8.18 -1.99 -13.28
C LYS A 9 -7.46 -2.78 -12.19
N GLY A 10 -8.17 -3.10 -11.09
CA GLY A 10 -7.64 -3.99 -10.06
C GLY A 10 -7.34 -5.40 -10.59
N TYR A 11 -8.22 -5.91 -11.45
CA TYR A 11 -8.02 -7.19 -12.14
C TYR A 11 -6.77 -7.20 -13.03
N GLU A 12 -6.61 -6.20 -13.90
CA GLU A 12 -5.42 -6.06 -14.76
C GLU A 12 -4.13 -6.01 -13.95
N LEU A 13 -4.11 -5.22 -12.87
CA LEU A 13 -2.94 -5.10 -12.00
C LEU A 13 -2.60 -6.42 -11.29
N CYS A 14 -3.59 -7.15 -10.77
CA CYS A 14 -3.35 -8.44 -10.12
C CYS A 14 -2.67 -9.44 -11.06
N LEU A 15 -3.12 -9.53 -12.31
CA LEU A 15 -2.50 -10.42 -13.30
C LEU A 15 -1.07 -9.99 -13.63
N LEU A 16 -0.84 -8.69 -13.77
CA LEU A 16 0.50 -8.14 -14.03
C LEU A 16 1.49 -8.48 -12.91
N ILE A 17 1.07 -8.33 -11.65
CA ILE A 17 1.89 -8.68 -10.48
C ILE A 17 2.22 -10.18 -10.49
N ILE A 18 1.22 -11.04 -10.71
CA ILE A 18 1.44 -12.49 -10.71
C ILE A 18 2.37 -12.90 -11.86
N GLU A 19 2.24 -12.29 -13.04
CA GLU A 19 3.13 -12.56 -14.17
C GLU A 19 4.58 -12.18 -13.84
N GLU A 20 4.80 -11.07 -13.13
CA GLU A 20 6.13 -10.60 -12.74
C GLU A 20 6.78 -11.49 -11.67
N TYR A 21 6.03 -11.91 -10.66
CA TYR A 21 6.56 -12.69 -9.54
C TYR A 21 6.67 -14.19 -9.83
N PHE A 22 5.68 -14.76 -10.53
CA PHE A 22 5.53 -16.21 -10.68
C PHE A 22 5.52 -16.68 -12.14
N GLY A 23 5.52 -15.75 -13.09
CA GLY A 23 5.57 -16.03 -14.52
C GLY A 23 4.20 -16.24 -15.18
N LYS A 24 4.23 -16.41 -16.50
CA LYS A 24 3.04 -16.46 -17.37
C LYS A 24 2.06 -17.59 -17.04
N ASN A 25 2.57 -18.76 -16.66
CA ASN A 25 1.73 -19.91 -16.31
C ASN A 25 0.92 -19.65 -15.04
N ALA A 26 1.53 -18.97 -14.05
CA ALA A 26 0.85 -18.56 -12.83
C ALA A 26 -0.24 -17.52 -13.12
N ALA A 27 0.05 -16.55 -13.99
CA ALA A 27 -0.93 -15.54 -14.40
C ALA A 27 -2.13 -16.17 -15.14
N ALA A 28 -1.91 -17.19 -15.98
CA ALA A 28 -2.99 -17.93 -16.63
C ALA A 28 -3.90 -18.66 -15.63
N LEU A 29 -3.32 -19.31 -14.61
CA LEU A 29 -4.06 -19.94 -13.52
C LEU A 29 -4.87 -18.91 -12.71
N ALA A 30 -4.23 -17.81 -12.31
CA ALA A 30 -4.89 -16.73 -11.57
C ALA A 30 -6.03 -16.09 -12.36
N LYS A 31 -5.86 -15.92 -13.68
CA LYS A 31 -6.88 -15.39 -14.59
C LYS A 31 -8.17 -16.21 -14.56
N ILE A 32 -8.05 -17.53 -14.49
CA ILE A 32 -9.20 -18.45 -14.42
C ILE A 32 -9.82 -18.41 -13.02
N LEU A 33 -9.01 -18.46 -11.97
CA LEU A 33 -9.50 -18.38 -10.58
C LEU A 33 -10.22 -17.05 -10.29
N MET A 34 -9.74 -15.93 -10.80
CA MET A 34 -10.39 -14.62 -10.63
C MET A 34 -11.69 -14.49 -11.43
N LYS A 35 -11.80 -15.18 -12.58
CA LYS A 35 -13.03 -15.19 -13.38
C LYS A 35 -14.10 -16.12 -12.80
N MET A 36 -13.69 -17.18 -12.12
CA MET A 36 -14.58 -18.20 -11.55
C MET A 36 -14.28 -18.43 -10.06
N PRO A 37 -14.62 -17.46 -9.19
CA PRO A 37 -14.17 -17.47 -7.80
C PRO A 37 -14.78 -18.55 -6.90
N CYS A 38 -15.76 -19.34 -7.37
CA CYS A 38 -16.50 -20.29 -6.52
C CYS A 38 -16.79 -21.66 -7.16
N ALA A 39 -16.27 -21.96 -8.35
CA ALA A 39 -16.75 -23.11 -9.13
C ALA A 39 -15.69 -24.15 -9.50
N THR A 40 -14.42 -23.96 -9.14
CA THR A 40 -13.34 -24.70 -9.81
C THR A 40 -12.67 -25.75 -8.93
N ASP A 41 -12.91 -27.02 -9.27
CA ASP A 41 -12.13 -28.14 -8.76
C ASP A 41 -10.75 -28.21 -9.42
N LEU A 42 -9.80 -28.93 -8.80
CA LEU A 42 -8.48 -29.16 -9.38
C LEU A 42 -8.55 -29.75 -10.81
N ASN A 43 -9.46 -30.67 -11.06
CA ASN A 43 -9.61 -31.30 -12.39
C ASN A 43 -10.12 -30.31 -13.44
N GLU A 44 -11.06 -29.44 -13.05
CA GLU A 44 -11.62 -28.40 -13.90
C GLU A 44 -10.59 -27.31 -14.18
N LEU A 45 -9.79 -26.92 -13.18
CA LEU A 45 -8.66 -26.00 -13.35
C LEU A 45 -7.63 -26.54 -14.35
N VAL A 46 -7.25 -27.81 -14.25
CA VAL A 46 -6.29 -28.42 -15.18
C VAL A 46 -6.82 -28.39 -16.62
N GLN A 47 -8.12 -28.65 -16.82
CA GLN A 47 -8.74 -28.60 -18.14
C GLN A 47 -8.81 -27.18 -18.71
N LEU A 48 -9.17 -26.19 -17.89
CA LEU A 48 -9.36 -24.81 -18.35
C LEU A 48 -8.04 -24.06 -18.59
N VAL A 49 -7.01 -24.32 -17.78
CA VAL A 49 -5.71 -23.62 -17.88
C VAL A 49 -4.85 -24.23 -18.99
N ASN A 50 -5.16 -25.46 -19.43
CA ASN A 50 -4.39 -26.22 -20.43
C ASN A 50 -2.91 -26.37 -20.04
N LEU A 51 -2.66 -26.66 -18.75
CA LEU A 51 -1.33 -26.91 -18.19
C LEU A 51 -1.23 -28.32 -17.60
N PRO A 52 -0.02 -28.90 -17.50
CA PRO A 52 0.17 -30.19 -16.86
C PRO A 52 -0.35 -30.17 -15.41
N PRO A 53 -1.02 -31.24 -14.92
CA PRO A 53 -1.58 -31.28 -13.57
C PRO A 53 -0.53 -31.13 -12.47
N ILE A 54 0.71 -31.56 -12.74
CA ILE A 54 1.85 -31.39 -11.83
C ILE A 54 2.16 -29.90 -11.64
N GLU A 55 2.16 -29.15 -12.74
CA GLU A 55 2.46 -27.72 -12.75
C GLU A 55 1.35 -26.92 -12.06
N VAL A 56 0.09 -27.26 -12.30
CA VAL A 56 -1.05 -26.63 -11.60
C VAL A 56 -0.98 -26.87 -10.09
N ARG A 57 -0.67 -28.10 -9.65
CA ARG A 57 -0.48 -28.40 -8.21
C ARG A 57 0.71 -27.66 -7.61
N ARG A 58 1.79 -27.45 -8.37
CA ARG A 58 2.95 -26.66 -7.95
C ARG A 58 2.56 -25.19 -7.75
N LEU A 59 1.87 -24.59 -8.72
CA LEU A 59 1.42 -23.21 -8.67
C LEU A 59 0.39 -22.96 -7.56
N LEU A 60 -0.57 -23.87 -7.36
CA LEU A 60 -1.54 -23.77 -6.26
C LEU A 60 -0.86 -23.83 -4.89
N ARG A 61 0.17 -24.68 -4.71
CA ARG A 61 0.96 -24.70 -3.47
C ARG A 61 1.66 -23.37 -3.21
N ILE A 62 2.23 -22.76 -4.26
CA ILE A 62 2.83 -21.42 -4.19
C ILE A 62 1.77 -20.38 -3.79
N PHE A 63 0.61 -20.36 -4.44
CA PHE A 63 -0.45 -19.39 -4.13
C PHE A 63 -1.03 -19.55 -2.72
N ILE A 64 -1.15 -20.78 -2.21
CA ILE A 64 -1.55 -21.04 -0.83
C ILE A 64 -0.48 -20.50 0.14
N ARG A 65 0.81 -20.67 -0.16
CA ARG A 65 1.91 -20.16 0.69
C ARG A 65 1.87 -18.64 0.85
N PHE A 66 1.56 -17.91 -0.22
CA PHE A 66 1.48 -16.45 -0.20
C PHE A 66 0.10 -15.91 0.22
N ASP A 67 -0.79 -16.77 0.76
CA ASP A 67 -2.17 -16.45 1.13
C ASP A 67 -3.01 -15.87 -0.05
N ILE A 68 -2.56 -16.07 -1.29
CA ILE A 68 -3.27 -15.62 -2.51
C ILE A 68 -4.49 -16.49 -2.77
N VAL A 69 -4.39 -17.79 -2.48
CA VAL A 69 -5.48 -18.75 -2.64
C VAL A 69 -5.73 -19.47 -1.33
N THR A 70 -7.00 -19.51 -0.93
CA THR A 70 -7.48 -20.40 0.14
C THR A 70 -8.32 -21.51 -0.47
N PHE A 71 -8.41 -22.65 0.22
CA PHE A 71 -9.27 -23.74 -0.20
C PHE A 71 -10.30 -24.05 0.88
N THR A 72 -11.53 -24.31 0.45
CA THR A 72 -12.64 -24.72 1.32
C THR A 72 -13.15 -26.08 0.88
N LEU A 73 -13.46 -26.93 1.86
CA LEU A 73 -14.12 -28.20 1.63
C LEU A 73 -15.64 -27.98 1.64
N GLU A 74 -16.27 -28.09 0.48
CA GLU A 74 -17.73 -28.03 0.34
C GLU A 74 -18.36 -29.43 0.50
N GLU A 75 -19.69 -29.47 0.49
CA GLU A 75 -20.47 -30.71 0.53
C GLU A 75 -20.01 -31.68 -0.58
N LYS A 76 -19.91 -32.97 -0.25
CA LYS A 76 -19.37 -34.06 -1.11
C LYS A 76 -17.84 -34.09 -1.29
N SER A 77 -17.06 -33.51 -0.37
CA SER A 77 -15.59 -33.52 -0.41
C SER A 77 -15.01 -32.80 -1.63
N ARG A 78 -15.76 -31.83 -2.17
CA ARG A 78 -15.32 -30.95 -3.25
C ARG A 78 -14.37 -29.89 -2.68
N ILE A 79 -13.22 -29.69 -3.33
CA ILE A 79 -12.22 -28.69 -2.89
C ILE A 79 -12.36 -27.47 -3.80
N VAL A 80 -12.88 -26.37 -3.25
CA VAL A 80 -13.06 -25.11 -3.97
C VAL A 80 -11.92 -24.16 -3.61
N TYR A 81 -11.27 -23.61 -4.64
CA TYR A 81 -10.20 -22.64 -4.48
C TYR A 81 -10.73 -21.21 -4.63
N ASN A 82 -10.51 -20.38 -3.62
CA ASN A 82 -10.89 -18.97 -3.58
C ASN A 82 -9.66 -18.09 -3.65
N ILE A 83 -9.62 -17.17 -4.62
CA ILE A 83 -8.52 -16.22 -4.80
C ILE A 83 -8.81 -14.88 -4.10
N HIS A 84 -7.80 -14.38 -3.40
CA HIS A 84 -7.86 -13.14 -2.63
C HIS A 84 -7.04 -12.05 -3.32
N SER A 85 -7.72 -11.15 -4.04
CA SER A 85 -7.07 -10.02 -4.72
C SER A 85 -6.21 -9.14 -3.79
N PRO A 86 -6.60 -8.85 -2.53
CA PRO A 86 -5.74 -8.09 -1.62
C PRO A 86 -4.38 -8.73 -1.36
N ALA A 87 -4.32 -10.06 -1.24
CA ALA A 87 -3.06 -10.76 -1.01
C ALA A 87 -2.10 -10.61 -2.20
N ILE A 88 -2.63 -10.50 -3.43
CA ILE A 88 -1.82 -10.23 -4.62
C ILE A 88 -1.25 -8.82 -4.58
N ILE A 89 -2.07 -7.82 -4.25
CA ILE A 89 -1.63 -6.43 -4.13
C ILE A 89 -0.57 -6.28 -3.02
N LYS A 90 -0.67 -7.05 -1.94
CA LYS A 90 0.35 -7.10 -0.87
C LYS A 90 1.74 -7.49 -1.34
N LEU A 91 1.87 -8.24 -2.44
CA LEU A 91 3.20 -8.56 -3.01
C LEU A 91 3.98 -7.29 -3.39
N LEU A 92 3.29 -6.23 -3.83
CA LEU A 92 3.94 -4.94 -4.14
C LEU A 92 4.58 -4.30 -2.91
N TRP A 93 4.12 -4.64 -1.71
CA TRP A 93 4.59 -4.10 -0.44
C TRP A 93 5.75 -4.88 0.17
N TYR A 94 6.15 -6.03 -0.38
CA TYR A 94 7.12 -6.91 0.30
C TYR A 94 8.47 -6.25 0.52
N ALA A 95 8.98 -5.51 -0.47
CA ALA A 95 10.21 -4.74 -0.32
C ALA A 95 10.09 -3.69 0.79
N GLU A 96 8.94 -3.01 0.87
CA GLU A 96 8.66 -2.01 1.88
C GLU A 96 8.48 -2.62 3.28
N TYR A 97 7.89 -3.81 3.36
CA TYR A 97 7.79 -4.56 4.60
C TYR A 97 9.17 -4.97 5.13
N MET A 98 10.05 -5.48 4.27
CA MET A 98 11.44 -5.79 4.67
C MET A 98 12.17 -4.52 5.11
N ARG A 99 12.02 -3.41 4.38
CA ARG A 99 12.59 -2.10 4.75
C ARG A 99 12.12 -1.64 6.12
N MET A 100 10.84 -1.81 6.44
CA MET A 100 10.30 -1.47 7.76
C MET A 100 10.84 -2.39 8.86
N VAL A 101 10.99 -3.68 8.60
CA VAL A 101 11.62 -4.62 9.56
C VAL A 101 13.08 -4.22 9.82
N PHE A 102 13.83 -3.87 8.78
CA PHE A 102 15.20 -3.35 8.91
C PHE A 102 15.26 -2.09 9.78
N LEU A 103 14.36 -1.14 9.55
CA LEU A 103 14.34 0.11 10.32
C LEU A 103 13.97 -0.09 11.79
N LEU A 104 13.05 -1.02 12.09
CA LEU A 104 12.57 -1.25 13.44
C LEU A 104 13.49 -2.17 14.25
N PHE A 105 14.08 -3.19 13.61
CA PHE A 105 14.74 -4.30 14.30
C PHE A 105 16.16 -4.59 13.80
N GLY A 106 16.62 -3.90 12.75
CA GLY A 106 17.95 -4.06 12.18
C GLY A 106 18.08 -5.18 11.13
N ASN A 107 19.30 -5.32 10.61
CA ASN A 107 19.65 -6.23 9.52
C ASN A 107 19.38 -7.72 9.80
N ILE A 108 19.60 -8.18 11.03
CA ILE A 108 19.40 -9.60 11.39
C ILE A 108 17.91 -9.97 11.29
N ALA A 109 17.03 -9.08 11.76
CA ALA A 109 15.60 -9.30 11.71
C ALA A 109 15.06 -9.25 10.28
N GLU A 110 15.59 -8.34 9.45
CA GLU A 110 15.26 -8.27 8.02
C GLU A 110 15.62 -9.58 7.31
N ALA A 111 16.84 -10.09 7.52
CA ALA A 111 17.30 -11.35 6.92
C ALA A 111 16.41 -12.53 7.36
N LEU A 112 16.05 -12.60 8.65
CA LEU A 112 15.16 -13.64 9.16
C LEU A 112 13.74 -13.52 8.60
N ALA A 113 13.20 -12.31 8.49
CA ALA A 113 11.90 -12.08 7.87
C ALA A 113 11.91 -12.48 6.39
N PHE A 114 12.98 -12.16 5.66
CA PHE A 114 13.15 -12.56 4.27
C PHE A 114 13.23 -14.09 4.12
N GLU A 115 13.96 -14.78 4.99
CA GLU A 115 14.04 -16.24 5.00
C GLU A 115 12.69 -16.89 5.30
N LEU A 116 11.92 -16.34 6.25
CA LEU A 116 10.55 -16.81 6.56
C LEU A 116 9.59 -16.63 5.38
N LEU A 117 9.84 -15.68 4.48
CA LEU A 117 9.02 -15.48 3.28
C LEU A 117 9.46 -16.35 2.09
N THR A 118 10.75 -16.68 2.01
CA THR A 118 11.33 -17.37 0.85
C THR A 118 11.44 -18.88 1.04
N SER A 119 11.63 -19.37 2.27
CA SER A 119 11.77 -20.79 2.57
C SER A 119 10.59 -21.63 2.04
N GLU A 120 10.92 -22.69 1.29
CA GLU A 120 9.94 -23.63 0.72
C GLU A 120 9.53 -24.72 1.72
N ASP A 121 10.40 -25.04 2.68
CA ASP A 121 10.22 -26.11 3.66
C ASP A 121 10.42 -25.58 5.09
N ASP A 122 9.41 -25.84 5.93
CA ASP A 122 9.39 -25.75 7.39
C ASP A 122 10.23 -24.63 8.05
N SER A 123 9.55 -23.62 8.60
CA SER A 123 10.08 -22.63 9.56
C SER A 123 10.73 -23.24 10.83
N SER A 124 10.82 -24.58 10.90
CA SER A 124 11.60 -25.31 11.88
C SER A 124 13.11 -25.32 11.57
N GLY A 125 13.52 -25.19 10.30
CA GLY A 125 14.93 -25.18 9.88
C GLY A 125 15.71 -23.96 10.37
N CYS A 126 15.14 -22.76 10.21
CA CYS A 126 15.80 -21.48 10.50
C CYS A 126 16.17 -21.33 11.99
N LEU A 127 15.24 -21.69 12.88
CA LEU A 127 15.48 -21.70 14.33
C LEU A 127 16.39 -22.85 14.76
N ASN A 128 16.46 -23.95 14.01
CA ASN A 128 17.35 -25.07 14.33
C ASN A 128 18.81 -24.77 13.95
N GLN A 129 19.08 -23.99 12.90
CA GLN A 129 20.43 -23.50 12.61
C GLN A 129 20.91 -22.48 13.66
N TYR A 130 20.03 -21.60 14.14
CA TYR A 130 20.36 -20.67 15.24
C TYR A 130 20.44 -21.35 16.62
N ARG A 131 19.60 -22.36 16.88
CA ARG A 131 19.64 -23.18 18.12
C ARG A 131 20.76 -24.22 18.12
N ALA A 132 21.31 -24.61 16.97
CA ALA A 132 22.45 -25.53 16.90
C ALA A 132 23.71 -24.95 17.59
N SER A 133 23.76 -23.64 17.81
CA SER A 133 24.79 -22.98 18.61
C SER A 133 24.55 -23.03 20.13
N ASN A 134 23.38 -23.48 20.61
CA ASN A 134 23.06 -23.59 22.04
C ASN A 134 22.25 -24.87 22.36
N SER A 135 23.02 -25.91 22.65
CA SER A 135 22.75 -27.11 23.46
C SER A 135 21.50 -27.98 23.23
N GLY A 136 21.77 -29.28 23.00
CA GLY A 136 21.35 -30.37 23.90
C GLY A 136 19.88 -30.82 23.89
N LYS A 137 19.58 -31.81 23.05
CA LYS A 137 18.54 -32.89 23.15
C LYS A 137 17.29 -32.63 24.02
N GLN A 138 16.10 -32.83 23.41
CA GLN A 138 15.19 -33.93 23.76
C GLN A 138 14.00 -34.05 22.78
N SER A 139 13.63 -35.30 22.50
CA SER A 139 12.53 -35.71 21.62
C SER A 139 11.23 -35.92 22.41
N ARG A 140 10.19 -35.22 21.99
CA ARG A 140 8.76 -35.52 22.14
C ARG A 140 8.13 -35.00 20.87
N MET A 141 7.19 -35.72 20.23
CA MET A 141 6.55 -35.30 18.97
C MET A 141 6.21 -33.80 19.03
N LYS A 142 7.07 -32.97 18.43
CA LYS A 142 7.00 -31.53 18.58
C LYS A 142 5.87 -31.11 17.66
N LYS A 143 4.83 -30.47 18.20
CA LYS A 143 3.93 -29.65 17.38
C LYS A 143 4.84 -28.81 16.48
N VAL A 144 4.76 -29.01 15.17
CA VAL A 144 5.51 -28.21 14.22
C VAL A 144 4.86 -26.84 14.26
N ILE A 145 5.50 -25.91 14.94
CA ILE A 145 5.05 -24.51 15.00
C ILE A 145 5.55 -23.86 13.72
N TYR A 146 4.61 -23.47 12.88
CA TYR A 146 4.88 -22.65 11.71
C TYR A 146 4.94 -21.19 12.13
N TRP A 147 6.04 -20.52 11.81
CA TRP A 147 6.21 -19.08 12.02
C TRP A 147 6.00 -18.37 10.69
N SER A 148 5.27 -17.26 10.72
CA SER A 148 5.07 -16.38 9.57
C SER A 148 5.30 -14.92 9.96
N VAL A 149 5.63 -14.10 8.97
CA VAL A 149 5.78 -12.66 9.17
C VAL A 149 4.40 -12.05 9.43
N ASN A 150 4.26 -11.31 10.52
CA ASN A 150 3.02 -10.61 10.84
C ASN A 150 2.92 -9.30 10.03
N PHE A 151 2.44 -9.40 8.79
CA PHE A 151 2.25 -8.22 7.93
C PHE A 151 1.26 -7.20 8.49
N ASN A 152 0.29 -7.62 9.31
CA ASN A 152 -0.67 -6.70 9.94
C ASN A 152 0.05 -5.72 10.88
N PHE A 153 1.05 -6.19 11.64
CA PHE A 153 1.87 -5.31 12.47
C PHE A 153 2.61 -4.26 11.63
N ILE A 154 3.20 -4.68 10.51
CA ILE A 154 3.96 -3.76 9.64
C ILE A 154 3.03 -2.77 8.93
N GLU A 155 1.86 -3.21 8.45
CA GLU A 155 0.81 -2.34 7.90
C GLU A 155 0.37 -1.29 8.93
N ASN A 156 0.26 -1.67 10.21
CA ASN A 156 0.01 -0.71 11.27
C ASN A 156 1.13 0.32 11.35
N CYS A 157 2.40 -0.09 11.43
CA CYS A 157 3.53 0.87 11.46
C CYS A 157 3.51 1.83 10.26
N LEU A 158 3.19 1.35 9.06
CA LEU A 158 3.03 2.21 7.87
C LEU A 158 1.87 3.21 8.02
N ARG A 159 0.73 2.77 8.58
CA ARG A 159 -0.39 3.67 8.91
C ARG A 159 0.01 4.73 9.94
N GLN A 160 0.78 4.34 10.96
CA GLN A 160 1.27 5.29 11.96
C GLN A 160 2.18 6.33 11.32
N LYS A 161 3.09 5.90 10.43
CA LYS A 161 3.96 6.80 9.67
C LYS A 161 3.16 7.85 8.89
N LEU A 162 2.08 7.48 8.20
CA LEU A 162 1.21 8.44 7.49
C LEU A 162 0.62 9.51 8.43
N ILE A 163 0.26 9.13 9.65
CA ILE A 163 -0.26 10.08 10.66
C ILE A 163 0.87 11.00 11.16
N LEU A 164 2.05 10.45 11.40
CA LEU A 164 3.20 11.23 11.87
C LEU A 164 3.69 12.23 10.83
N ASP A 165 3.73 11.84 9.56
CA ASP A 165 4.08 12.74 8.44
C ASP A 165 3.07 13.90 8.37
N PHE A 166 1.78 13.61 8.52
CA PHE A 166 0.73 14.62 8.56
C PHE A 166 0.85 15.60 9.73
N ILE A 167 1.15 15.10 10.93
CA ILE A 167 1.31 15.95 12.12
C ILE A 167 2.56 16.80 12.01
N THR A 168 3.64 16.24 11.44
CA THR A 168 4.88 16.97 11.17
C THR A 168 4.65 18.14 10.22
N ASP A 169 3.86 17.91 9.15
CA ASP A 169 3.53 18.95 8.17
C ASP A 169 2.56 20.01 8.72
N ARG A 170 1.65 19.62 9.61
CA ARG A 170 0.62 20.52 10.17
C ARG A 170 1.12 21.36 11.35
N TYR A 171 2.00 20.81 12.18
CA TYR A 171 2.52 21.47 13.37
C TYR A 171 4.05 21.56 13.31
N ASP A 172 4.74 20.52 13.79
CA ASP A 172 6.18 20.39 13.78
C ASP A 172 6.60 18.96 14.16
N LYS A 173 7.91 18.71 14.13
CA LYS A 173 8.51 17.42 14.46
C LYS A 173 8.31 17.05 15.93
N THR A 174 8.34 18.01 16.85
CA THR A 174 8.15 17.77 18.29
C THR A 174 6.73 17.31 18.62
N ALA A 175 5.73 17.90 17.98
CA ALA A 175 4.34 17.47 18.07
C ALA A 175 4.16 16.05 17.53
N ALA A 176 4.84 15.70 16.42
CA ALA A 176 4.85 14.35 15.89
C ALA A 176 5.51 13.34 16.85
N GLU A 177 6.60 13.70 17.52
CA GLU A 177 7.23 12.85 18.54
C GLU A 177 6.29 12.61 19.74
N VAL A 178 5.59 13.66 20.21
CA VAL A 178 4.57 13.54 21.27
C VAL A 178 3.40 12.66 20.82
N PHE A 179 2.97 12.80 19.57
CA PHE A 179 1.89 11.98 19.01
C PHE A 179 2.31 10.52 18.81
N CYS A 180 3.55 10.26 18.38
CA CYS A 180 4.12 8.93 18.31
C CYS A 180 4.07 8.26 19.70
N PHE A 181 4.46 8.99 20.73
CA PHE A 181 4.46 8.46 22.08
C PHE A 181 3.07 8.05 22.58
N ILE A 182 2.02 8.85 22.34
CA ILE A 182 0.65 8.45 22.75
C ILE A 182 0.16 7.24 21.95
N MET A 183 0.59 7.08 20.70
CA MET A 183 0.30 5.88 19.90
C MET A 183 1.04 4.65 20.42
N ASP A 184 2.29 4.80 20.84
CA ASP A 184 3.10 3.72 21.42
C ASP A 184 2.50 3.24 22.74
N VAL A 185 2.09 4.16 23.63
CA VAL A 185 1.44 3.81 24.92
C VAL A 185 0.17 3.00 24.73
N ASN A 186 -0.53 3.16 23.61
CA ASN A 186 -1.74 2.41 23.32
C ASN A 186 -1.47 0.90 23.11
N GLU A 187 -0.21 0.49 22.85
CA GLU A 187 0.44 -0.86 22.69
C GLU A 187 -0.32 -2.00 21.96
N ILE A 188 -1.62 -1.86 21.71
CA ILE A 188 -2.55 -2.82 21.14
C ILE A 188 -3.62 -2.02 20.38
N ASP A 189 -3.27 -1.48 19.22
CA ASP A 189 -4.30 -1.11 18.25
C ASP A 189 -4.48 -2.27 17.26
N PRO A 190 -5.59 -3.01 17.31
CA PRO A 190 -5.97 -3.88 16.21
C PRO A 190 -5.90 -3.06 14.93
N CYS A 191 -5.24 -3.57 13.89
CA CYS A 191 -5.37 -2.98 12.57
C CYS A 191 -6.86 -2.77 12.32
N ARG A 192 -7.27 -1.53 12.06
CA ARG A 192 -8.63 -1.15 11.64
C ARG A 192 -9.63 -0.76 12.74
N SER A 193 -9.19 -0.47 13.97
CA SER A 193 -10.06 0.25 14.91
C SER A 193 -10.26 1.69 14.47
N LYS A 194 -11.48 2.23 14.62
CA LYS A 194 -11.77 3.66 14.36
C LYS A 194 -11.14 4.59 15.38
N ARG A 195 -10.98 4.08 16.60
CA ARG A 195 -10.51 4.79 17.78
C ARG A 195 -9.50 3.94 18.52
N SER A 196 -8.56 4.59 19.20
CA SER A 196 -7.70 3.91 20.17
C SER A 196 -8.49 3.46 21.39
N ASN A 197 -7.83 2.70 22.28
CA ASN A 197 -8.36 2.50 23.63
C ASN A 197 -8.30 3.82 24.42
N LEU A 198 -8.97 3.85 25.58
CA LEU A 198 -8.88 4.96 26.52
C LEU A 198 -7.51 4.97 27.18
N ILE A 199 -6.78 6.08 27.02
CA ILE A 199 -5.43 6.26 27.57
C ILE A 199 -5.50 7.29 28.70
N SER A 200 -5.07 6.92 29.90
CA SER A 200 -5.06 7.83 31.04
C SER A 200 -3.88 8.80 30.98
N HIS A 201 -4.12 10.08 31.27
CA HIS A 201 -3.06 11.09 31.40
C HIS A 201 -1.97 10.69 32.40
N SER A 202 -2.34 10.02 33.50
CA SER A 202 -1.38 9.54 34.51
C SER A 202 -0.44 8.47 33.96
N GLU A 203 -0.93 7.62 33.05
CA GLU A 203 -0.13 6.57 32.42
C GLU A 203 0.87 7.16 31.42
N ILE A 204 0.42 8.12 30.61
CA ILE A 204 1.25 8.86 29.66
C ILE A 204 2.41 9.54 30.40
N LEU A 205 2.12 10.27 31.48
CA LEU A 205 3.14 10.94 32.29
C LEU A 205 4.13 9.96 32.93
N LYS A 206 3.67 8.75 33.32
CA LYS A 206 4.55 7.74 33.92
C LYS A 206 5.50 7.13 32.89
N LYS A 207 5.02 6.84 31.68
CA LYS A 207 5.77 6.17 30.62
C LYS A 207 6.63 7.13 29.77
N TYR A 208 6.41 8.45 29.83
CA TYR A 208 7.05 9.42 28.94
C TYR A 208 8.60 9.43 29.09
N PRO A 209 9.36 9.08 28.02
CA PRO A 209 10.81 9.00 28.05
C PRO A 209 11.50 10.34 27.70
N GLY A 210 10.76 11.33 27.20
CA GLY A 210 11.32 12.59 26.71
C GLY A 210 11.72 13.60 27.79
N SER A 211 12.14 14.80 27.37
CA SER A 211 12.62 15.84 28.28
C SER A 211 11.55 16.28 29.28
N SER A 212 12.00 16.72 30.46
CA SER A 212 11.11 17.26 31.51
C SER A 212 10.33 18.49 31.07
N THR A 213 10.86 19.27 30.12
CA THR A 213 10.20 20.44 29.52
C THR A 213 8.98 20.02 28.71
N VAL A 214 9.15 19.12 27.74
CA VAL A 214 8.02 18.64 26.93
C VAL A 214 7.03 17.88 27.79
N LYS A 215 7.50 17.15 28.82
CA LYS A 215 6.65 16.47 29.79
C LYS A 215 5.68 17.42 30.52
N ALA A 216 6.13 18.63 30.86
CA ALA A 216 5.29 19.65 31.47
C ALA A 216 4.26 20.23 30.48
N GLU A 217 4.60 20.26 29.19
CA GLU A 217 3.77 20.80 28.11
C GLU A 217 2.84 19.75 27.46
N LEU A 218 2.94 18.46 27.81
CA LEU A 218 2.12 17.40 27.22
C LEU A 218 0.62 17.69 27.27
N SER A 219 0.13 18.24 28.37
CA SER A 219 -1.27 18.65 28.49
C SER A 219 -1.66 19.66 27.43
N HIS A 220 -0.79 20.64 27.16
CA HIS A 220 -1.00 21.68 26.16
C HIS A 220 -1.01 21.08 24.75
N TYR A 221 -0.06 20.20 24.40
CA TYR A 221 -0.07 19.50 23.12
C TYR A 221 -1.37 18.72 22.90
N PHE A 222 -1.85 17.99 23.91
CA PHE A 222 -3.13 17.25 23.80
C PHE A 222 -4.33 18.18 23.67
N ASP A 223 -4.32 19.35 24.32
CA ASP A 223 -5.38 20.36 24.14
C ASP A 223 -5.34 20.96 22.73
N VAL A 224 -4.16 21.19 22.15
CA VAL A 224 -4.02 21.64 20.75
C VAL A 224 -4.54 20.57 19.78
N PHE A 225 -4.20 19.30 20.00
CA PHE A 225 -4.68 18.19 19.17
C PHE A 225 -6.19 17.99 19.27
N ALA A 226 -6.79 18.26 20.44
CA ALA A 226 -8.22 18.13 20.66
C ALA A 226 -9.03 19.28 20.03
N ASN A 227 -8.48 20.49 20.06
CA ASN A 227 -9.11 21.68 19.47
C ASN A 227 -8.88 21.80 17.96
N ASP A 228 -8.10 20.90 17.37
CA ASP A 228 -7.86 20.88 15.93
C ASP A 228 -9.13 20.59 15.12
N SER A 229 -9.23 21.17 13.92
CA SER A 229 -10.39 20.97 13.04
C SER A 229 -10.60 19.52 12.60
N VAL A 230 -9.56 18.68 12.66
CA VAL A 230 -9.62 17.24 12.33
C VAL A 230 -10.02 16.40 13.53
N LYS A 231 -10.06 16.97 14.75
CA LYS A 231 -10.34 16.27 16.01
C LYS A 231 -9.41 15.07 16.20
N LEU A 232 -8.10 15.31 16.20
CA LEU A 232 -7.07 14.26 16.26
C LEU A 232 -7.23 13.37 17.51
N ILE A 233 -7.60 14.00 18.63
CA ILE A 233 -7.80 13.36 19.93
C ILE A 233 -9.13 13.83 20.53
N SER A 234 -9.90 12.91 21.08
CA SER A 234 -11.01 13.18 21.97
C SER A 234 -10.54 13.20 23.43
N VAL A 235 -10.93 14.24 24.18
CA VAL A 235 -10.56 14.41 25.58
C VAL A 235 -11.79 14.20 26.46
N ASN A 236 -11.74 13.18 27.30
CA ASN A 236 -12.77 12.88 28.28
C ASN A 236 -12.27 13.29 29.67
N ASN A 237 -12.85 14.36 30.20
CA ASN A 237 -12.58 14.87 31.55
C ASN A 237 -13.62 14.31 32.52
N THR A 238 -13.27 13.21 33.19
CA THR A 238 -14.03 12.75 34.36
C THR A 238 -13.42 13.35 35.62
N VAL A 239 -14.22 13.54 36.68
CA VAL A 239 -13.75 14.16 37.92
C VAL A 239 -12.51 13.40 38.45
N GLY A 240 -11.35 14.05 38.44
CA GLY A 240 -10.09 13.49 38.91
C GLY A 240 -9.32 12.61 37.91
N SER A 241 -9.83 12.38 36.69
CA SER A 241 -9.06 11.67 35.65
C SER A 241 -9.31 12.22 34.24
N ARG A 242 -8.21 12.61 33.58
CA ARG A 242 -8.20 13.03 32.17
C ARG A 242 -7.81 11.83 31.32
N THR A 243 -8.68 11.45 30.39
CA THR A 243 -8.48 10.32 29.47
C THR A 243 -8.53 10.80 28.03
N TYR A 244 -7.76 10.14 27.17
CA TYR A 244 -7.60 10.48 25.77
C TYR A 244 -7.99 9.31 24.88
N THR A 245 -8.55 9.62 23.72
CA THR A 245 -8.83 8.65 22.66
C THR A 245 -8.42 9.24 21.33
N ILE A 246 -7.61 8.52 20.56
CA ILE A 246 -7.17 8.93 19.23
C ILE A 246 -8.27 8.58 18.23
N GLU A 247 -8.67 9.53 17.39
CA GLU A 247 -9.70 9.36 16.36
C GLU A 247 -9.06 9.02 15.00
N TYR A 248 -8.67 7.77 14.79
CA TYR A 248 -8.03 7.36 13.53
C TYR A 248 -8.93 7.59 12.31
N ALA A 249 -10.23 7.32 12.43
CA ALA A 249 -11.16 7.49 11.32
C ALA A 249 -11.18 8.94 10.80
N SER A 250 -11.25 9.92 11.71
CA SER A 250 -11.27 11.35 11.34
C SER A 250 -9.96 11.80 10.70
N ILE A 251 -8.82 11.30 11.18
CA ILE A 251 -7.50 11.59 10.58
C ILE A 251 -7.43 11.05 9.15
N PHE A 252 -7.79 9.78 8.94
CA PHE A 252 -7.72 9.14 7.63
C PHE A 252 -8.76 9.68 6.64
N GLU A 253 -9.92 10.14 7.13
CA GLU A 253 -10.90 10.86 6.32
C GLU A 253 -10.32 12.19 5.81
N HIS A 254 -9.72 12.97 6.70
CA HIS A 254 -9.11 14.25 6.34
C HIS A 254 -7.93 14.07 5.38
N LEU A 255 -7.07 13.08 5.63
CA LEU A 255 -5.95 12.75 4.73
C LEU A 255 -6.44 12.32 3.35
N CYS A 256 -7.47 11.48 3.29
CA CYS A 256 -8.07 11.06 2.03
C CYS A 256 -8.60 12.27 1.26
N PHE A 257 -9.30 13.18 1.92
CA PHE A 257 -9.82 14.39 1.32
C PHE A 257 -8.72 15.33 0.79
N ILE A 258 -7.64 15.53 1.56
CA ILE A 258 -6.47 16.29 1.09
C ILE A 258 -5.87 15.62 -0.15
N ALA A 259 -5.65 14.31 -0.12
CA ALA A 259 -5.04 13.58 -1.22
C ALA A 259 -5.89 13.66 -2.51
N ILE A 260 -7.22 13.51 -2.40
CA ILE A 260 -8.15 13.67 -3.53
C ILE A 260 -8.11 15.10 -4.06
N THR A 261 -8.10 16.10 -3.17
CA THR A 261 -8.01 17.51 -3.57
C THR A 261 -6.72 17.78 -4.34
N GLN A 262 -5.58 17.23 -3.90
CA GLN A 262 -4.31 17.36 -4.62
C GLN A 262 -4.34 16.63 -5.96
N LEU A 263 -4.95 15.44 -6.03
CA LEU A 263 -5.13 14.70 -7.28
C LEU A 263 -5.93 15.53 -8.29
N ILE A 264 -7.05 16.11 -7.88
CA ILE A 264 -7.87 16.99 -8.74
C ILE A 264 -7.07 18.24 -9.16
N ARG A 265 -6.33 18.85 -8.22
CA ARG A 265 -5.52 20.04 -8.49
C ARG A 265 -4.44 19.79 -9.55
N GLN A 266 -3.77 18.64 -9.49
CA GLN A 266 -2.67 18.31 -10.40
C GLN A 266 -3.16 17.82 -11.77
N ARG A 267 -4.28 17.08 -11.81
CA ARG A 267 -4.79 16.45 -13.04
C ARG A 267 -5.75 17.34 -13.82
N THR A 268 -6.60 18.09 -13.12
CA THR A 268 -7.68 18.87 -13.74
C THR A 268 -7.30 20.34 -13.76
N ASP A 269 -7.43 21.01 -12.61
CA ASP A 269 -7.17 22.43 -12.45
C ASP A 269 -7.22 22.82 -10.96
N PRO A 270 -6.43 23.80 -10.48
CA PRO A 270 -6.59 24.34 -9.14
C PRO A 270 -7.98 24.89 -8.82
N LYS A 271 -8.69 25.48 -9.80
CA LYS A 271 -10.07 25.95 -9.63
C LYS A 271 -11.05 24.81 -9.39
N ALA A 272 -10.87 23.67 -10.07
CA ALA A 272 -11.67 22.48 -9.85
C ALA A 272 -11.48 21.93 -8.42
N ALA A 273 -10.24 21.95 -7.92
CA ALA A 273 -9.93 21.56 -6.54
C ALA A 273 -10.51 22.53 -5.50
N GLN A 274 -10.60 23.83 -5.81
CA GLN A 274 -11.32 24.80 -4.98
C GLN A 274 -12.82 24.50 -4.94
N LEU A 275 -13.43 24.21 -6.09
CA LEU A 275 -14.84 23.84 -6.18
C LEU A 275 -15.15 22.56 -5.37
N PHE A 276 -14.32 21.52 -5.52
CA PHE A 276 -14.44 20.29 -4.73
C PHE A 276 -14.37 20.56 -3.22
N ARG A 277 -13.46 21.44 -2.78
CA ARG A 277 -13.35 21.82 -1.36
C ARG A 277 -14.57 22.55 -0.83
N LEU A 278 -15.14 23.46 -1.63
CA LEU A 278 -16.35 24.20 -1.26
C LEU A 278 -17.56 23.28 -1.15
N ILE A 279 -17.75 22.37 -2.11
CA ILE A 279 -18.87 21.42 -2.08
C ILE A 279 -18.76 20.53 -0.84
N HIS A 280 -17.57 20.03 -0.51
CA HIS A 280 -17.38 19.22 0.69
C HIS A 280 -17.62 20.00 2.00
N ALA A 281 -17.28 21.29 2.06
CA ALA A 281 -17.48 22.10 3.27
C ALA A 281 -18.96 22.35 3.59
N GLU A 282 -19.79 22.48 2.55
CA GLU A 282 -21.21 22.80 2.65
C GLU A 282 -22.11 21.55 2.63
N ASN A 283 -21.55 20.37 2.38
CA ASN A 283 -22.20 19.06 2.19
C ASN A 283 -23.13 18.96 0.97
N VAL A 284 -24.03 19.92 0.78
CA VAL A 284 -24.98 19.99 -0.35
C VAL A 284 -25.06 21.42 -0.84
N VAL A 285 -24.77 21.65 -2.12
CA VAL A 285 -24.80 23.00 -2.70
C VAL A 285 -25.58 23.02 -4.01
N ALA A 286 -26.48 23.99 -4.16
CA ALA A 286 -27.14 24.25 -5.43
C ALA A 286 -26.13 24.84 -6.44
N GLN A 287 -26.24 24.46 -7.72
CA GLN A 287 -25.32 24.95 -8.75
C GLN A 287 -25.30 26.49 -8.87
N SER A 288 -26.45 27.13 -8.63
CA SER A 288 -26.58 28.60 -8.61
C SER A 288 -25.84 29.28 -7.46
N GLU A 289 -25.71 28.61 -6.31
CA GLU A 289 -24.99 29.17 -5.14
C GLU A 289 -23.48 29.00 -5.26
N LEU A 290 -23.02 27.99 -6.00
CA LEU A 290 -21.60 27.75 -6.23
C LEU A 290 -20.92 28.89 -6.99
N GLU A 291 -21.62 29.55 -7.90
CA GLU A 291 -21.07 30.69 -8.65
C GLU A 291 -20.65 31.83 -7.71
N HIS A 292 -21.56 32.20 -6.80
CA HIS A 292 -21.31 33.27 -5.84
C HIS A 292 -20.31 32.85 -4.76
N LYS A 293 -20.40 31.62 -4.24
CA LYS A 293 -19.49 31.12 -3.18
C LYS A 293 -18.07 30.85 -3.69
N ALA A 294 -17.91 30.39 -4.94
CA ALA A 294 -16.61 30.08 -5.50
C ALA A 294 -15.89 31.30 -6.10
N LEU A 295 -16.59 32.43 -6.30
CA LEU A 295 -16.07 33.61 -7.00
C LEU A 295 -15.50 33.23 -8.39
N MET A 296 -16.24 32.39 -9.11
CA MET A 296 -15.85 31.85 -10.41
C MET A 296 -16.87 32.24 -11.48
N SER A 297 -16.43 32.26 -12.76
CA SER A 297 -17.36 32.49 -13.86
C SER A 297 -18.37 31.33 -13.98
N PRO A 298 -19.61 31.58 -14.42
CA PRO A 298 -20.63 30.54 -14.56
C PRO A 298 -20.17 29.43 -15.55
N ASN A 299 -19.44 29.81 -16.60
CA ASN A 299 -18.87 28.88 -17.57
C ASN A 299 -17.83 27.93 -16.93
N ASP A 300 -16.96 28.46 -16.06
CA ASP A 300 -15.97 27.65 -15.34
C ASP A 300 -16.66 26.70 -14.34
N VAL A 301 -17.66 27.18 -13.59
CA VAL A 301 -18.41 26.35 -12.64
C VAL A 301 -19.14 25.22 -13.34
N ALA A 302 -19.85 25.50 -14.45
CA ALA A 302 -20.52 24.46 -15.23
C ALA A 302 -19.53 23.43 -15.79
N ARG A 303 -18.40 23.89 -16.35
CA ARG A 303 -17.36 23.01 -16.90
C ARG A 303 -16.74 22.11 -15.84
N PHE A 304 -16.31 22.67 -14.70
CA PHE A 304 -15.66 21.90 -13.65
C PHE A 304 -16.63 21.00 -12.91
N SER A 305 -17.88 21.43 -12.69
CA SER A 305 -18.93 20.57 -12.11
C SER A 305 -19.19 19.36 -13.01
N TYR A 306 -19.24 19.55 -14.33
CA TYR A 306 -19.36 18.45 -15.28
C TYR A 306 -18.16 17.50 -15.23
N ILE A 307 -16.92 18.01 -15.20
CA ILE A 307 -15.72 17.18 -15.11
C ILE A 307 -15.71 16.36 -13.81
N LEU A 308 -16.00 16.99 -12.67
CA LEU A 308 -16.02 16.34 -11.36
C LEU A 308 -17.13 15.28 -11.26
N THR A 309 -18.29 15.53 -11.86
CA THR A 309 -19.40 14.57 -11.93
C THR A 309 -19.05 13.40 -12.85
N LYS A 310 -18.51 13.68 -14.04
CA LYS A 310 -18.08 12.65 -15.00
C LYS A 310 -16.99 11.75 -14.41
N ASP A 311 -16.04 12.32 -13.67
CA ASP A 311 -14.98 11.57 -13.02
C ASP A 311 -15.44 10.89 -11.72
N SER A 312 -16.71 11.03 -11.31
CA SER A 312 -17.31 10.42 -10.10
C SER A 312 -16.66 10.87 -8.78
N PHE A 313 -16.19 12.12 -8.72
CA PHE A 313 -15.77 12.77 -7.47
C PHE A 313 -16.91 13.54 -6.78
N VAL A 314 -17.92 13.94 -7.55
CA VAL A 314 -19.11 14.68 -7.10
C VAL A 314 -20.34 14.00 -7.68
N GLU A 315 -21.41 13.92 -6.89
CA GLU A 315 -22.71 13.41 -7.30
C GLU A 315 -23.66 14.57 -7.59
N LEU A 316 -24.36 14.47 -8.72
CA LEU A 316 -25.40 15.42 -9.12
C LEU A 316 -26.76 14.85 -8.71
N ILE A 317 -27.47 15.56 -7.84
CA ILE A 317 -28.82 15.24 -7.41
C ILE A 317 -29.78 16.22 -8.07
N ASP A 318 -30.51 15.71 -9.05
CA ASP A 318 -31.53 16.46 -9.78
C ASP A 318 -32.89 16.28 -9.09
N LEU A 319 -33.42 17.37 -8.50
CA LEU A 319 -34.77 17.36 -7.94
C LEU A 319 -35.77 17.87 -8.98
N PRO A 320 -36.77 17.06 -9.38
CA PRO A 320 -37.80 17.50 -10.31
C PRO A 320 -38.63 18.60 -9.66
N GLY A 321 -38.90 19.65 -10.42
CA GLY A 321 -39.82 20.70 -9.99
C GLY A 321 -41.25 20.15 -9.80
N ALA A 322 -42.06 20.88 -9.03
CA ALA A 322 -43.42 20.46 -8.67
C ALA A 322 -44.34 20.15 -9.88
N ASP A 323 -44.04 20.75 -11.04
CA ASP A 323 -44.78 20.55 -12.29
C ASP A 323 -43.85 20.08 -13.42
N ALA A 324 -44.41 19.38 -14.43
CA ALA A 324 -43.68 18.92 -15.62
C ALA A 324 -42.98 20.04 -16.43
N ASN A 325 -43.34 21.31 -16.22
CA ASN A 325 -42.76 22.50 -16.86
C ASN A 325 -41.79 23.27 -15.93
N SER A 326 -41.61 22.84 -14.68
CA SER A 326 -40.72 23.50 -13.73
C SER A 326 -39.27 23.08 -13.99
N SER A 327 -38.35 24.04 -14.06
CA SER A 327 -36.92 23.76 -14.24
C SER A 327 -36.39 22.87 -13.10
N CYS A 328 -35.69 21.80 -13.45
CA CYS A 328 -35.00 20.93 -12.49
C CYS A 328 -33.98 21.75 -11.67
N ILE A 329 -33.94 21.55 -10.36
CA ILE A 329 -32.91 22.14 -9.50
C ILE A 329 -31.86 21.07 -9.24
N SER A 330 -30.64 21.32 -9.70
CA SER A 330 -29.51 20.42 -9.54
C SER A 330 -28.68 20.80 -8.31
N PHE A 331 -28.52 19.84 -7.41
CA PHE A 331 -27.66 19.91 -6.23
C PHE A 331 -26.40 19.08 -6.45
N LEU A 332 -25.28 19.54 -5.90
CA LEU A 332 -24.01 18.84 -5.94
C LEU A 332 -23.62 18.43 -4.52
N THR A 333 -23.24 17.16 -4.36
CA THR A 333 -22.73 16.60 -3.10
C THR A 333 -21.50 15.75 -3.34
N VAL A 334 -20.66 15.58 -2.31
CA VAL A 334 -19.48 14.73 -2.38
C VAL A 334 -19.75 13.46 -1.58
N ASP A 335 -19.98 12.34 -2.27
CA ASP A 335 -19.90 11.03 -1.64
C ASP A 335 -18.43 10.68 -1.37
N ARG A 336 -18.06 10.68 -0.09
CA ARG A 336 -16.71 10.37 0.41
C ARG A 336 -16.27 8.97 0.01
N MET A 337 -17.18 8.01 0.01
CA MET A 337 -16.87 6.63 -0.33
C MET A 337 -16.64 6.47 -1.84
N GLN A 338 -17.53 7.03 -2.67
CA GLN A 338 -17.35 6.99 -4.12
C GLN A 338 -16.07 7.72 -4.56
N ALA A 339 -15.82 8.92 -4.02
CA ALA A 339 -14.62 9.70 -4.34
C ALA A 339 -13.33 8.95 -3.94
N ALA A 340 -13.31 8.29 -2.78
CA ALA A 340 -12.18 7.46 -2.35
C ALA A 340 -11.99 6.22 -3.22
N ARG A 341 -13.08 5.53 -3.63
CA ARG A 341 -13.01 4.40 -4.58
C ARG A 341 -12.46 4.85 -5.92
N ARG A 342 -12.90 5.99 -6.43
CA ARG A 342 -12.43 6.56 -7.69
C ARG A 342 -10.94 6.89 -7.64
N ALA A 343 -10.48 7.48 -6.54
CA ALA A 343 -9.08 7.80 -6.32
C ALA A 343 -8.23 6.53 -6.25
N LEU A 344 -8.71 5.50 -5.52
CA LEU A 344 -8.08 4.19 -5.46
C LEU A 344 -7.92 3.57 -6.86
N ASP A 345 -8.96 3.58 -7.69
CA ASP A 345 -8.91 3.06 -9.07
C ASP A 345 -7.90 3.82 -9.94
N GLU A 346 -7.74 5.13 -9.73
CA GLU A 346 -6.72 5.91 -10.42
C GLU A 346 -5.31 5.52 -9.97
N THR A 347 -5.11 5.34 -8.67
CA THR A 347 -3.84 4.89 -8.09
C THR A 347 -3.46 3.51 -8.61
N LEU A 348 -4.40 2.55 -8.63
CA LEU A 348 -4.17 1.21 -9.18
C LEU A 348 -3.77 1.26 -10.65
N ARG A 349 -4.43 2.10 -11.45
CA ARG A 349 -4.07 2.30 -12.86
C ARG A 349 -2.68 2.93 -13.00
N ALA A 350 -2.35 3.92 -12.18
CA ALA A 350 -1.04 4.55 -12.20
C ALA A 350 0.07 3.55 -11.87
N ILE A 351 -0.13 2.68 -10.86
CA ILE A 351 0.79 1.60 -10.50
C ILE A 351 0.96 0.63 -11.69
N ALA A 352 -0.14 0.16 -12.28
CA ALA A 352 -0.09 -0.72 -13.44
C ALA A 352 0.69 -0.11 -14.62
N ASN A 353 0.45 1.17 -14.92
CA ASN A 353 1.17 1.90 -15.97
C ASN A 353 2.67 2.02 -15.65
N CYS A 354 3.05 2.25 -14.40
CA CYS A 354 4.46 2.29 -13.98
C CYS A 354 5.15 0.95 -14.21
N ILE A 355 4.50 -0.15 -13.81
CA ILE A 355 5.01 -1.51 -14.01
C ILE A 355 5.12 -1.84 -15.50
N HIS A 356 4.07 -1.55 -16.29
CA HIS A 356 4.10 -1.77 -17.74
C HIS A 356 5.24 -1.01 -18.42
N ARG A 357 5.41 0.27 -18.09
CA ARG A 357 6.48 1.10 -18.66
C ARG A 357 7.86 0.57 -18.27
N ARG A 358 8.06 0.23 -16.99
CA ARG A 358 9.32 -0.37 -16.51
C ARG A 358 9.64 -1.66 -17.27
N ASN A 359 8.67 -2.57 -17.37
CA ASN A 359 8.87 -3.86 -18.00
C ASN A 359 9.12 -3.71 -19.51
N ALA A 360 8.48 -2.73 -20.17
CA ALA A 360 8.76 -2.40 -21.57
C ALA A 360 10.18 -1.85 -21.77
N GLU A 361 10.64 -0.94 -20.91
CA GLU A 361 12.00 -0.39 -20.96
C GLU A 361 13.06 -1.50 -20.76
N ILE A 362 12.87 -2.38 -19.76
CA ILE A 362 13.75 -3.54 -19.51
C ILE A 362 13.73 -4.52 -20.68
N THR A 363 12.55 -4.82 -21.24
CA THR A 363 12.42 -5.79 -22.34
C THR A 363 13.09 -5.27 -23.61
N THR A 364 12.98 -3.98 -23.90
CA THR A 364 13.59 -3.35 -25.09
C THR A 364 15.12 -3.46 -25.06
N GLN A 365 15.73 -3.39 -23.88
CA GLN A 365 17.19 -3.44 -23.71
C GLN A 365 17.68 -4.79 -23.14
N LYS A 366 16.87 -5.85 -23.22
CA LYS A 366 17.18 -7.16 -22.61
C LYS A 366 18.49 -7.76 -23.10
N GLU A 367 18.77 -7.68 -24.40
CA GLU A 367 20.02 -8.21 -24.98
C GLU A 367 21.25 -7.45 -24.48
N LEU A 368 21.12 -6.14 -24.33
CA LEU A 368 22.19 -5.29 -23.83
C LEU A 368 22.46 -5.56 -22.34
N LEU A 369 21.41 -5.70 -21.53
CA LEU A 369 21.52 -6.11 -20.12
C LEU A 369 22.19 -7.48 -19.98
N HIS A 370 21.84 -8.45 -20.82
CA HIS A 370 22.46 -9.77 -20.79
C HIS A 370 23.95 -9.75 -21.16
N ARG A 371 24.34 -8.87 -22.10
CA ARG A 371 25.74 -8.67 -22.48
C ARG A 371 26.53 -7.95 -21.38
N GLU A 372 25.92 -6.99 -20.70
CA GLU A 372 26.49 -6.33 -19.52
C GLU A 372 26.71 -7.33 -18.37
N GLU A 373 25.72 -8.18 -18.08
CA GLU A 373 25.79 -9.22 -17.05
C GLU A 373 26.92 -10.23 -17.35
N LYS A 374 27.05 -10.65 -18.62
CA LYS A 374 28.19 -11.48 -19.06
C LYS A 374 29.52 -10.77 -18.87
N CYS A 375 29.61 -9.49 -19.25
CA CYS A 375 30.82 -8.70 -19.05
C CYS A 375 31.18 -8.63 -17.56
N HIS A 376 30.20 -8.39 -16.69
CA HIS A 376 30.40 -8.35 -15.24
C HIS A 376 30.92 -9.70 -14.72
N THR A 377 30.30 -10.80 -15.14
CA THR A 377 30.70 -12.17 -14.75
C THR A 377 32.15 -12.47 -15.15
N VAL A 378 32.55 -12.11 -16.38
CA VAL A 378 33.92 -12.29 -16.86
C VAL A 378 34.90 -11.39 -16.09
N CYS A 379 34.53 -10.14 -15.81
CA CYS A 379 35.33 -9.24 -14.98
C CYS A 379 35.53 -9.79 -13.56
N GLU A 380 34.49 -10.35 -12.95
CA GLU A 380 34.58 -10.98 -11.62
C GLU A 380 35.45 -12.24 -11.65
N MET A 381 35.38 -13.05 -12.71
CA MET A 381 36.30 -14.19 -12.89
C MET A 381 37.77 -13.74 -12.97
N ILE A 382 38.07 -12.67 -13.71
CA ILE A 382 39.42 -12.10 -13.81
C ILE A 382 39.88 -11.52 -12.47
N ARG A 383 38.98 -10.85 -11.72
CA ARG A 383 39.30 -10.31 -10.38
C ARG A 383 39.68 -11.40 -9.39
N ASN A 384 38.93 -12.52 -9.41
CA ASN A 384 39.09 -13.63 -8.47
C ASN A 384 40.21 -14.60 -8.86
N ASP A 385 40.84 -14.46 -10.03
CA ASP A 385 41.96 -15.31 -10.42
C ASP A 385 43.22 -14.96 -9.59
N GLU A 386 43.69 -15.91 -8.76
CA GLU A 386 44.83 -15.73 -7.86
C GLU A 386 46.19 -15.66 -8.60
N LYS A 387 46.24 -16.00 -9.89
CA LYS A 387 47.49 -16.10 -10.67
C LYS A 387 47.93 -14.79 -11.35
N LEU A 388 47.06 -13.78 -11.38
CA LEU A 388 47.30 -12.51 -12.07
C LEU A 388 47.77 -11.41 -11.11
N ASP A 389 48.78 -10.63 -11.53
CA ASP A 389 49.25 -9.46 -10.80
C ASP A 389 48.19 -8.33 -10.84
N GLY A 390 48.13 -7.49 -9.80
CA GLY A 390 47.04 -6.51 -9.62
C GLY A 390 46.88 -5.52 -10.78
N LYS A 391 47.99 -5.14 -11.42
CA LYS A 391 47.99 -4.26 -12.61
C LYS A 391 47.55 -4.97 -13.89
N GLU A 392 47.82 -6.26 -14.01
CA GLU A 392 47.42 -7.06 -15.17
C GLU A 392 45.92 -7.36 -15.14
N LYS A 393 45.36 -7.58 -13.93
CA LYS A 393 43.91 -7.67 -13.72
C LYS A 393 43.18 -6.41 -14.21
N GLU A 394 43.66 -5.22 -13.84
CA GLU A 394 43.03 -3.96 -14.24
C GLU A 394 43.07 -3.75 -15.77
N ARG A 395 44.17 -4.12 -16.44
CA ARG A 395 44.27 -4.04 -17.91
C ARG A 395 43.29 -4.99 -18.59
N GLN A 396 43.26 -6.26 -18.19
CA GLN A 396 42.36 -7.25 -18.78
C GLN A 396 40.88 -6.90 -18.55
N ILE A 397 40.54 -6.32 -17.39
CA ILE A 397 39.19 -5.82 -17.11
C ILE A 397 38.85 -4.63 -18.01
N ALA A 398 39.77 -3.70 -18.23
CA ALA A 398 39.54 -2.54 -19.10
C ALA A 398 39.34 -2.98 -20.56
N GLU A 399 40.15 -3.91 -21.06
CA GLU A 399 39.99 -4.49 -22.41
C GLU A 399 38.67 -5.24 -22.56
N THR A 400 38.31 -6.05 -21.56
CA THR A 400 37.03 -6.78 -21.54
C THR A 400 35.85 -5.81 -21.58
N LYS A 401 35.88 -4.74 -20.78
CA LYS A 401 34.79 -3.75 -20.75
C LYS A 401 34.63 -2.99 -22.08
N VAL A 402 35.73 -2.69 -22.77
CA VAL A 402 35.69 -2.01 -24.08
C VAL A 402 35.25 -2.98 -25.18
N SER A 403 35.65 -4.25 -25.09
CA SER A 403 35.25 -5.27 -26.07
C SER A 403 33.77 -5.64 -25.98
N TYR A 404 33.19 -5.64 -24.79
CA TYR A 404 31.82 -6.10 -24.57
C TYR A 404 30.77 -4.99 -24.68
N VAL A 405 31.07 -3.73 -24.34
CA VAL A 405 30.08 -2.64 -24.31
C VAL A 405 30.68 -1.34 -24.84
N THR A 406 30.08 -0.81 -25.89
CA THR A 406 30.48 0.48 -26.47
C THR A 406 30.08 1.65 -25.56
N ASP A 407 30.74 2.80 -25.69
CA ASP A 407 30.43 3.95 -24.82
C ASP A 407 29.02 4.53 -25.05
N ALA A 408 28.48 4.41 -26.27
CA ALA A 408 27.08 4.77 -26.57
C ALA A 408 26.07 3.84 -25.88
N GLU A 409 26.40 2.55 -25.80
CA GLU A 409 25.61 1.55 -25.08
C GLU A 409 25.67 1.75 -23.57
N LYS A 410 26.84 2.10 -23.02
CA LYS A 410 26.98 2.48 -21.59
C LYS A 410 26.09 3.66 -21.24
N GLN A 411 26.09 4.72 -22.06
CA GLN A 411 25.20 5.87 -21.86
C GLN A 411 23.72 5.48 -21.94
N SER A 412 23.38 4.53 -22.81
CA SER A 412 22.01 4.02 -22.94
C SER A 412 21.59 3.17 -21.74
N LEU A 413 22.51 2.38 -21.16
CA LEU A 413 22.32 1.63 -19.92
C LEU A 413 22.20 2.54 -18.70
N GLU A 414 23.00 3.59 -18.62
CA GLU A 414 22.91 4.57 -17.54
C GLU A 414 21.56 5.30 -17.57
N LYS A 415 21.11 5.73 -18.76
CA LYS A 415 19.77 6.31 -18.94
C LYS A 415 18.66 5.34 -18.53
N LEU A 416 18.77 4.07 -18.91
CA LEU A 416 17.83 3.02 -18.49
C LEU A 416 17.83 2.87 -16.96
N SER A 417 19.01 2.75 -16.34
CA SER A 417 19.15 2.61 -14.89
C SER A 417 18.49 3.77 -14.14
N ILE A 418 18.71 5.00 -14.60
CA ILE A 418 18.07 6.20 -14.02
C ILE A 418 16.55 6.16 -14.21
N SER A 419 16.07 5.79 -15.40
CA SER A 419 14.64 5.70 -15.70
C SER A 419 13.94 4.65 -14.83
N VAL A 420 14.52 3.44 -14.74
CA VAL A 420 13.99 2.35 -13.91
C VAL A 420 13.98 2.73 -12.43
N LYS A 421 15.05 3.35 -11.91
CA LYS A 421 15.09 3.85 -10.52
C LYS A 421 13.98 4.87 -10.24
N LYS A 422 13.73 5.80 -11.18
CA LYS A 422 12.63 6.77 -11.06
C LYS A 422 11.26 6.08 -11.06
N LEU A 423 11.07 5.07 -11.90
CA LEU A 423 9.81 4.31 -11.95
C LEU A 423 9.56 3.52 -10.66
N TYR A 424 10.59 2.92 -10.06
CA TYR A 424 10.48 2.29 -8.74
C TYR A 424 10.14 3.29 -7.64
N ALA A 425 10.81 4.44 -7.59
CA ALA A 425 10.51 5.49 -6.62
C ALA A 425 9.08 6.05 -6.78
N LEU A 426 8.60 6.19 -8.02
CA LEU A 426 7.22 6.58 -8.30
C LEU A 426 6.22 5.51 -7.84
N GLN A 427 6.54 4.23 -8.08
CA GLN A 427 5.72 3.12 -7.60
C GLN A 427 5.61 3.16 -6.06
N GLU A 428 6.71 3.36 -5.33
CA GLU A 428 6.72 3.49 -3.86
C GLU A 428 5.80 4.62 -3.36
N LEU A 429 5.87 5.80 -3.99
CA LEU A 429 4.99 6.92 -3.64
C LEU A 429 3.50 6.60 -3.89
N LEU A 430 3.21 5.92 -5.00
CA LEU A 430 1.85 5.47 -5.32
C LEU A 430 1.37 4.41 -4.33
N MET A 431 2.26 3.56 -3.81
CA MET A 431 1.90 2.60 -2.75
C MET A 431 1.45 3.31 -1.48
N HIS A 432 2.14 4.36 -1.02
CA HIS A 432 1.67 5.13 0.15
C HIS A 432 0.26 5.71 -0.06
N SER A 433 -0.04 6.20 -1.26
CA SER A 433 -1.39 6.66 -1.63
C SER A 433 -2.41 5.52 -1.64
N LEU A 434 -2.01 4.33 -2.08
CA LEU A 434 -2.83 3.12 -2.05
C LEU A 434 -3.21 2.76 -0.61
N LEU A 435 -2.25 2.69 0.31
CA LEU A 435 -2.50 2.40 1.72
C LEU A 435 -3.45 3.41 2.36
N LEU A 436 -3.26 4.70 2.04
CA LEU A 436 -4.15 5.77 2.50
C LEU A 436 -5.60 5.50 2.07
N PHE A 437 -5.86 5.33 0.77
CA PHE A 437 -7.21 5.13 0.26
C PHE A 437 -7.84 3.81 0.72
N GLU A 438 -7.08 2.73 0.80
CA GLU A 438 -7.55 1.45 1.33
C GLU A 438 -7.95 1.56 2.80
N THR A 439 -7.15 2.25 3.61
CA THR A 439 -7.44 2.45 5.03
C THR A 439 -8.68 3.33 5.22
N SER A 440 -8.79 4.43 4.47
CA SER A 440 -9.95 5.32 4.55
C SER A 440 -11.25 4.63 4.10
N LEU A 441 -11.21 3.84 3.03
CA LEU A 441 -12.37 3.06 2.58
C LEU A 441 -12.82 2.03 3.62
N GLN A 442 -11.88 1.39 4.31
CA GLN A 442 -12.21 0.47 5.39
C GLN A 442 -12.93 1.18 6.53
N TYR A 443 -12.56 2.43 6.84
CA TYR A 443 -13.26 3.22 7.85
C TYR A 443 -14.67 3.63 7.44
N PHE A 444 -14.84 4.12 6.22
CA PHE A 444 -16.16 4.50 5.69
C PHE A 444 -17.14 3.32 5.70
N GLN A 445 -16.68 2.12 5.35
CA GLN A 445 -17.52 0.91 5.39
C GLN A 445 -17.94 0.48 6.80
N ILE A 446 -17.18 0.83 7.83
CA ILE A 446 -17.57 0.54 9.21
C ILE A 446 -18.64 1.55 9.68
N ASP A 447 -18.68 2.78 9.13
CA ASP A 447 -19.73 3.76 9.45
C ASP A 447 -21.10 3.33 8.92
N GLU A 448 -21.17 2.80 7.70
CA GLU A 448 -22.42 2.30 7.10
C GLU A 448 -23.04 1.10 7.84
N ARG A 449 -22.29 0.39 8.69
CA ARG A 449 -22.79 -0.78 9.44
C ARG A 449 -23.35 -0.45 10.82
N ASN A 450 -23.03 0.74 11.33
CA ASN A 450 -23.45 1.19 12.66
C ASN A 450 -24.65 2.15 12.58
N VAL A 451 -25.15 2.41 11.37
CA VAL A 451 -26.43 3.05 11.06
C VAL A 451 -27.38 1.94 10.62
#